data_AF-A0A0C2FNM8-F1
#
_entry.id   AF-A0A0C2FNM8-F1
#
_cell.length_a   1.000
_cell.length_b   1.000
_cell.length_c   1.000
_cell.angle_alpha   90.00
_cell.angle_beta   90.00
_cell.angle_gamma   90.00
#
_symmetry.space_group_name_H-M   'P 1'
#
loop_
_entity.id
_entity.type
_entity.pdbx_description
1 polymer ?
#
loop_
_entity_poly.entity_id
_entity_poly.type
_entity_poly.pdbx_seq_one_letter_code
_entity_poly.pdbx_strand_id
1 'polypeptide(L)'
;MRELEQDVQPVPVEHSVLQAFNYSVFPLFWAGVEVNYFNSKTHLITIYEQLPLLLNPSVYQYDVPVTAEMILNREGPQATSLLQEVGEEMSLLLGFDRTSPAVRTMIARMIELEWRITVSGSRFYKHKKERYEVISIAELQIIAPALDWRLFVSTLVGEQLHANEKIALKTGRE
;
A
#
# COMPACT_ATOMS: atom_id res chain seq x y z
N MET A 1 27.44 10.89 8.69
CA MET A 1 26.12 10.32 9.05
C MET A 1 25.13 10.90 8.03
N ARG A 2 24.47 10.08 7.20
CA ARG A 2 23.43 10.61 6.29
C ARG A 2 22.18 10.84 7.12
N GLU A 3 21.83 12.10 7.35
CA GLU A 3 20.50 12.45 7.85
C GLU A 3 19.49 12.24 6.72
N LEU A 4 18.31 11.72 7.05
CA LEU A 4 17.23 11.49 6.10
C LEU A 4 16.50 12.83 5.86
N GLU A 5 17.18 13.78 5.23
CA GLU A 5 16.54 15.00 4.75
C GLU A 5 15.89 14.70 3.41
N GLN A 6 14.57 14.59 3.41
CA GLN A 6 13.78 14.46 2.19
C GLN A 6 13.23 15.84 1.82
N ASP A 7 14.09 16.68 1.25
CA ASP A 7 13.71 17.98 0.68
C ASP A 7 13.01 17.78 -0.67
N VAL A 8 11.75 17.35 -0.64
CA VAL A 8 10.89 17.32 -1.82
C VAL A 8 9.84 18.42 -1.68
N GLN A 9 9.76 19.29 -2.68
CA GLN A 9 8.70 20.31 -2.73
C GLN A 9 7.33 19.63 -2.67
N PRO A 10 6.39 20.11 -1.84
CA PRO A 10 5.05 19.54 -1.79
C PRO A 10 4.39 19.60 -3.18
N VAL A 11 3.97 18.44 -3.69
CA VAL A 11 3.15 18.33 -4.90
C VAL A 11 1.78 17.76 -4.52
N PRO A 12 0.74 17.91 -5.37
CA PRO A 12 -0.54 17.24 -5.14
C PRO A 12 -0.36 15.75 -4.91
N VAL A 13 -1.15 15.17 -4.02
CA VAL A 13 -1.01 13.76 -3.61
C VAL A 13 -1.10 12.81 -4.80
N GLU A 14 -1.94 13.10 -5.79
CA GLU A 14 -2.07 12.33 -7.03
C GLU A 14 -0.76 12.32 -7.80
N HIS A 15 -0.07 13.46 -7.88
CA HIS A 15 1.22 13.57 -8.55
C HIS A 15 2.31 12.83 -7.77
N SER A 16 2.32 12.91 -6.44
CA SER A 16 3.23 12.13 -5.59
C SER A 16 3.03 10.63 -5.82
N VAL A 17 1.77 10.16 -5.82
CA VAL A 17 1.43 8.76 -6.03
C VAL A 17 1.83 8.32 -7.44
N LEU A 18 1.50 9.09 -8.48
CA LEU A 18 1.90 8.79 -9.87
C LEU A 18 3.42 8.74 -10.04
N GLN A 19 4.15 9.69 -9.45
CA GLN A 19 5.62 9.65 -9.46
C GLN A 19 6.14 8.40 -8.76
N ALA A 20 5.55 8.01 -7.63
CA ALA A 20 5.93 6.79 -6.94
C ALA A 20 5.68 5.54 -7.79
N PHE A 21 4.61 5.48 -8.59
CA PHE A 21 4.36 4.41 -9.56
C PHE A 21 5.44 4.28 -10.65
N ASN A 22 6.17 5.35 -10.98
CA ASN A 22 7.29 5.26 -11.92
C ASN A 22 8.52 4.54 -11.34
N TYR A 23 8.63 4.50 -10.01
CA TYR A 23 9.80 3.96 -9.30
C TYR A 23 9.48 2.72 -8.48
N SER A 24 8.20 2.42 -8.26
CA SER A 24 7.71 1.31 -7.47
C SER A 24 6.49 0.68 -8.12
N VAL A 25 6.49 -0.66 -8.15
CA VAL A 25 5.32 -1.45 -8.53
C VAL A 25 4.20 -1.42 -7.49
N PHE A 26 4.47 -0.97 -6.25
CA PHE A 26 3.51 -0.97 -5.14
C PHE A 26 3.77 0.19 -4.17
N PRO A 27 3.39 1.43 -4.49
CA PRO A 27 3.60 2.54 -3.56
C PRO A 27 2.66 2.47 -2.34
N LEU A 28 1.36 2.17 -2.56
CA LEU A 28 0.31 2.09 -1.52
C LEU A 28 -0.91 1.24 -1.93
N PHE A 29 -1.09 1.04 -3.23
CA PHE A 29 -2.05 0.16 -3.87
C PHE A 29 -1.50 -0.11 -5.27
N TRP A 30 -2.05 -1.09 -5.98
CA TRP A 30 -1.67 -1.31 -7.38
C TRP A 30 -2.76 -0.82 -8.31
N ALA A 31 -2.38 -0.27 -9.46
CA ALA A 31 -3.28 0.10 -10.52
C ALA A 31 -2.68 -0.30 -11.88
N GLY A 32 -3.50 -0.86 -12.76
CA GLY A 32 -3.06 -1.30 -14.08
C GLY A 32 -4.22 -1.81 -14.95
N VAL A 33 -3.94 -2.20 -16.19
CA VAL A 33 -4.97 -2.67 -17.13
C VAL A 33 -5.02 -4.18 -17.17
N GLU A 34 -6.21 -4.75 -16.98
CA GLU A 34 -6.42 -6.20 -17.00
C GLU A 34 -7.65 -6.59 -17.79
N VAL A 35 -7.72 -7.88 -18.15
CA VAL A 35 -8.90 -8.48 -18.77
C VAL A 35 -10.10 -8.37 -17.83
N ASN A 36 -11.25 -7.97 -18.37
CA ASN A 36 -12.50 -7.93 -17.62
C ASN A 36 -12.98 -9.35 -17.31
N TYR A 37 -13.14 -9.69 -16.03
CA TYR A 37 -13.53 -11.03 -15.62
C TYR A 37 -14.98 -11.39 -15.97
N PHE A 38 -15.84 -10.39 -16.21
CA PHE A 38 -17.20 -10.59 -16.70
C PHE A 38 -17.28 -10.68 -18.23
N ASN A 39 -16.26 -10.21 -18.95
CA ASN A 39 -16.19 -10.26 -20.41
C ASN A 39 -14.73 -10.27 -20.88
N SER A 40 -14.21 -11.45 -21.21
CA SER A 40 -12.80 -11.62 -21.58
C SER A 40 -12.37 -10.94 -22.89
N LYS A 41 -13.29 -10.31 -23.62
CA LYS A 41 -13.00 -9.53 -24.83
C LYS A 41 -12.69 -8.06 -24.54
N THR A 42 -12.88 -7.59 -23.32
CA THR A 42 -12.60 -6.21 -22.94
C THR A 42 -11.57 -6.14 -21.82
N HIS A 43 -10.95 -4.98 -21.69
CA HIS A 43 -10.00 -4.68 -20.62
C HIS A 43 -10.55 -3.54 -19.77
N LEU A 44 -10.22 -3.55 -18.49
CA LEU A 44 -10.57 -2.52 -17.53
C LEU A 44 -9.32 -2.11 -16.76
N ILE A 45 -9.26 -0.83 -16.43
CA ILE A 45 -8.35 -0.36 -15.40
C ILE A 45 -8.79 -1.01 -14.09
N THR A 46 -7.85 -1.64 -13.41
CA THR A 46 -8.07 -2.47 -12.24
C THR A 46 -7.21 -1.94 -11.10
N ILE A 47 -7.84 -1.74 -9.94
CA ILE A 47 -7.18 -1.28 -8.71
C ILE A 47 -7.21 -2.42 -7.70
N TYR A 48 -6.07 -2.68 -7.08
CA TYR A 48 -5.90 -3.71 -6.05
C TYR A 48 -5.47 -3.10 -4.73
N GLU A 49 -5.85 -3.77 -3.64
CA GLU A 49 -5.22 -3.57 -2.35
C GLU A 49 -3.70 -3.80 -2.41
N GLN A 50 -2.97 -3.13 -1.51
CA GLN A 50 -1.54 -3.36 -1.38
C GLN A 50 -1.25 -4.81 -1.00
N LEU A 51 -0.25 -5.39 -1.64
CA LEU A 51 0.31 -6.66 -1.19
C LEU A 51 1.16 -6.41 0.06
N PRO A 52 0.85 -7.06 1.21
CA PRO A 52 1.68 -6.95 2.39
C PRO A 52 3.06 -7.58 2.13
N LEU A 53 4.07 -7.15 2.90
CA LEU A 53 5.42 -7.71 2.84
C LEU A 53 5.40 -9.19 3.26
N LEU A 54 4.53 -9.55 4.21
CA LEU A 54 4.42 -10.91 4.72
C LEU A 54 3.46 -11.75 3.86
N LEU A 55 3.93 -12.93 3.43
CA LEU A 55 3.13 -13.92 2.70
C LEU A 55 1.92 -14.44 3.48
N ASN A 56 1.97 -14.38 4.82
CA ASN A 56 0.85 -14.76 5.68
C ASN A 56 0.46 -13.58 6.58
N PRO A 57 -0.47 -12.72 6.15
CA PRO A 57 -0.91 -11.55 6.90
C PRO A 57 -1.55 -11.85 8.25
N SER A 58 -2.00 -13.09 8.49
CA SER A 58 -2.59 -13.44 9.78
C SER A 58 -1.62 -13.28 10.94
N VAL A 59 -0.30 -13.30 10.68
CA VAL A 59 0.73 -13.09 11.70
C VAL A 59 0.83 -11.63 12.17
N TYR A 60 0.19 -10.70 11.46
CA TYR A 60 0.02 -9.32 11.92
C TYR A 60 -1.16 -9.16 12.90
N GLN A 61 -2.06 -10.14 13.00
CA GLN A 61 -3.22 -10.03 13.87
C GLN A 61 -2.79 -9.94 15.33
N TYR A 62 -3.35 -8.95 16.03
CA TYR A 62 -3.07 -8.68 17.42
C TYR A 62 -4.34 -8.14 18.09
N ASP A 63 -4.48 -8.38 19.39
CA ASP A 63 -5.71 -8.02 20.12
C ASP A 63 -5.87 -6.51 20.29
N VAL A 64 -4.77 -5.77 20.18
CA VAL A 64 -4.73 -4.31 20.29
C VAL A 64 -4.06 -3.69 19.07
N PRO A 65 -4.35 -2.40 18.76
CA PRO A 65 -3.64 -1.69 17.70
C PRO A 65 -2.12 -1.69 17.94
N VAL A 66 -1.35 -2.13 16.93
CA VAL A 66 0.11 -2.13 17.00
C VAL A 66 0.64 -0.74 16.66
N THR A 67 1.54 -0.22 17.49
CA THR A 67 2.17 1.10 17.33
C THR A 67 3.68 0.98 17.10
N ALA A 68 4.31 1.99 16.52
CA ALA A 68 5.76 2.06 16.39
C ALA A 68 6.49 1.92 17.73
N GLU A 69 5.91 2.45 18.82
CA GLU A 69 6.48 2.31 20.17
C GLU A 69 6.50 0.85 20.63
N MET A 70 5.39 0.13 20.47
CA MET A 70 5.33 -1.31 20.77
C MET A 70 6.34 -2.10 19.93
N ILE A 71 6.50 -1.76 18.64
CA ILE A 71 7.46 -2.43 17.75
C ILE A 71 8.90 -2.20 18.24
N LEU A 72 9.25 -0.96 18.60
CA LEU A 72 10.57 -0.62 19.13
C LEU A 72 10.88 -1.37 20.45
N ASN A 73 9.87 -1.57 21.28
CA ASN A 73 9.96 -2.25 22.57
C ASN A 73 9.75 -3.77 22.46
N ARG A 74 9.48 -4.30 21.25
CA ARG A 74 9.21 -5.73 20.98
C ARG A 74 7.97 -6.27 21.70
N GLU A 75 6.96 -5.43 21.87
CA GLU A 75 5.70 -5.72 22.59
C GLU A 75 4.54 -6.11 21.66
N GLY A 76 4.72 -6.02 20.34
CA GLY A 76 3.72 -6.41 19.34
C GLY A 76 3.78 -7.89 18.93
N PRO A 77 3.08 -8.28 17.84
CA PRO A 77 3.24 -9.60 17.23
C PRO A 77 4.70 -9.90 16.93
N GLN A 78 5.13 -11.15 17.13
CA GLN A 78 6.51 -11.59 16.88
C GLN A 78 7.02 -11.18 15.50
N ALA A 79 6.16 -11.23 14.48
CA ALA A 79 6.50 -10.83 13.12
C ALA A 79 6.99 -9.38 13.02
N THR A 80 6.38 -8.45 13.76
CA THR A 80 6.76 -7.03 13.74
C THR A 80 8.15 -6.80 14.34
N SER A 81 8.49 -7.52 15.41
CA SER A 81 9.83 -7.50 16.01
C SER A 81 10.90 -8.07 15.07
N LEU A 82 10.57 -9.15 14.34
CA LEU A 82 11.47 -9.72 13.33
C LEU A 82 11.70 -8.76 12.16
N LEU A 83 10.64 -8.09 11.68
CA LEU A 83 10.75 -7.07 10.63
C LEU A 83 11.60 -5.89 11.08
N GLN A 84 11.47 -5.45 12.33
CA GLN A 84 12.31 -4.39 12.90
C GLN A 84 13.78 -4.82 12.90
N GLU A 85 14.08 -6.04 13.36
CA GLU A 85 15.45 -6.56 13.40
C GLU A 85 16.05 -6.69 11.99
N VAL A 86 15.30 -7.24 11.04
CA VAL A 86 15.73 -7.33 9.63
C VAL A 86 15.97 -5.93 9.06
N GLY A 87 15.06 -4.98 9.28
CA GLY A 87 15.22 -3.60 8.81
C GLY A 87 16.48 -2.93 9.38
N GLU A 88 16.76 -3.14 10.66
CA GLU A 88 17.97 -2.64 11.32
C GLU A 88 19.24 -3.24 10.68
N GLU A 89 19.28 -4.56 10.42
CA GLU A 89 20.41 -5.20 9.73
C GLU A 89 20.58 -4.69 8.29
N MET A 90 19.48 -4.51 7.55
CA MET A 90 19.53 -3.99 6.18
C MET A 90 20.00 -2.53 6.15
N SER A 91 19.63 -1.73 7.15
CA SER A 91 20.09 -0.34 7.25
C SER A 91 21.62 -0.23 7.38
N LEU A 92 22.25 -1.19 8.07
CA LEU A 92 23.70 -1.26 8.19
C LEU A 92 24.37 -1.46 6.83
N LEU A 93 23.81 -2.32 5.97
CA LEU A 93 24.30 -2.56 4.62
C LEU A 93 24.22 -1.30 3.73
N LEU A 94 23.29 -0.40 4.05
CA LEU A 94 23.11 0.89 3.37
C LEU A 94 23.97 2.02 3.99
N GLY A 95 24.81 1.70 4.98
CA GLY A 95 25.71 2.65 5.63
C GLY A 95 25.06 3.50 6.74
N PHE A 96 23.88 3.12 7.21
CA PHE A 96 23.27 3.72 8.40
C PHE A 96 23.75 3.03 9.68
N ASP A 97 23.67 3.75 10.80
CA ASP A 97 23.88 3.16 12.11
C ASP A 97 22.59 2.47 12.58
N ARG A 98 22.62 1.15 12.70
CA ARG A 98 21.50 0.32 13.17
C ARG A 98 21.02 0.68 14.58
N THR A 99 21.88 1.29 15.40
CA THR A 99 21.55 1.70 16.77
C THR A 99 20.95 3.10 16.83
N SER A 100 20.98 3.84 15.72
CA SER A 100 20.44 5.19 15.62
C SER A 100 18.94 5.19 15.95
N PRO A 101 18.50 5.95 16.98
CA PRO A 101 17.09 6.06 17.32
C PRO A 101 16.23 6.51 16.13
N ALA A 102 16.74 7.45 15.33
CA ALA A 102 16.02 7.97 14.16
C ALA A 102 15.76 6.88 13.11
N VAL A 103 16.78 6.07 12.80
CA VAL A 103 16.67 4.96 11.83
C VAL A 103 15.68 3.91 12.35
N ARG A 104 15.85 3.49 13.62
CA ARG A 104 14.98 2.50 14.25
C ARG A 104 13.54 2.95 14.29
N THR A 105 13.28 4.21 14.66
CA THR A 105 11.93 4.80 14.70
C THR A 105 11.32 4.90 13.31
N MET A 106 12.09 5.25 12.28
CA MET A 106 11.58 5.27 10.90
C MET A 106 11.14 3.88 10.46
N ILE A 107 11.96 2.85 10.69
CA ILE A 107 11.63 1.46 10.36
C ILE A 107 10.36 1.02 11.10
N ALA A 108 10.26 1.31 12.40
CA ALA A 108 9.09 0.97 13.19
C ALA A 108 7.82 1.65 12.68
N ARG A 109 7.90 2.91 12.23
CA ARG A 109 6.77 3.64 11.62
C ARG A 109 6.36 3.06 10.26
N MET A 110 7.32 2.59 9.47
CA MET A 110 7.03 1.89 8.20
C MET A 110 6.31 0.56 8.45
N ILE A 111 6.75 -0.20 9.45
CA ILE A 111 6.11 -1.46 9.86
C ILE A 111 4.70 -1.19 10.42
N GLU A 112 4.53 -0.15 11.24
CA GLU A 112 3.21 0.27 11.72
C GLU A 112 2.28 0.63 10.56
N LEU A 113 2.77 1.40 9.58
CA LEU A 113 2.00 1.76 8.39
C LEU A 113 1.56 0.50 7.62
N GLU A 114 2.49 -0.42 7.37
CA GLU A 114 2.18 -1.69 6.71
C GLU A 114 1.17 -2.51 7.51
N TRP A 115 1.33 -2.60 8.83
CA TRP A 115 0.39 -3.29 9.72
C TRP A 115 -1.01 -2.70 9.57
N ARG A 116 -1.16 -1.37 9.65
CA ARG A 116 -2.45 -0.67 9.50
C ARG A 116 -3.09 -0.97 8.16
N ILE A 117 -2.32 -0.89 7.07
CA ILE A 117 -2.82 -1.21 5.72
C ILE A 117 -3.29 -2.67 5.67
N THR A 118 -2.47 -3.59 6.17
CA THR A 118 -2.74 -5.03 6.12
C THR A 118 -3.96 -5.45 6.93
N VAL A 119 -4.15 -4.91 8.13
CA VAL A 119 -5.31 -5.26 8.98
C VAL A 119 -6.60 -4.53 8.57
N SER A 120 -6.48 -3.40 7.88
CA SER A 120 -7.62 -2.69 7.27
C SER A 120 -8.07 -3.30 5.95
N GLY A 121 -7.14 -3.96 5.25
CA GLY A 121 -7.39 -4.65 4.00
C GLY A 121 -8.12 -5.98 4.18
N SER A 122 -8.57 -6.53 3.06
CA SER A 122 -9.26 -7.81 3.03
C SER A 122 -8.29 -8.98 3.23
N ARG A 123 -8.77 -10.07 3.87
CA ARG A 123 -7.94 -11.24 4.21
C ARG A 123 -7.72 -12.13 2.99
N PHE A 124 -6.89 -11.67 2.04
CA PHE A 124 -6.53 -12.36 0.79
C PHE A 124 -6.20 -13.85 0.94
N TYR A 125 -5.76 -14.29 2.13
CA TYR A 125 -5.13 -15.59 2.36
C TYR A 125 -5.99 -16.62 3.10
N LYS A 126 -7.17 -16.27 3.63
CA LYS A 126 -7.97 -17.22 4.42
C LYS A 126 -8.99 -17.99 3.56
N HIS A 127 -9.58 -17.33 2.58
CA HIS A 127 -10.58 -17.92 1.68
C HIS A 127 -10.24 -17.52 0.23
N LYS A 128 -9.80 -18.49 -0.59
CA LYS A 128 -9.25 -18.34 -1.96
C LYS A 128 -10.17 -17.69 -3.01
N LYS A 129 -11.19 -16.92 -2.63
CA LYS A 129 -12.12 -16.26 -3.54
C LYS A 129 -11.85 -14.76 -3.50
N GLU A 130 -11.19 -14.26 -4.53
CA GLU A 130 -11.10 -12.83 -4.84
C GLU A 130 -12.52 -12.23 -4.97
N ARG A 131 -12.68 -10.98 -4.52
CA ARG A 131 -13.86 -10.16 -4.79
C ARG A 131 -13.49 -9.22 -5.96
N TYR A 132 -14.25 -9.35 -7.04
CA TYR A 132 -14.11 -8.56 -8.26
C TYR A 132 -15.38 -7.76 -8.46
N GLU A 133 -15.25 -6.44 -8.48
CA GLU A 133 -16.37 -5.51 -8.66
C GLU A 133 -16.07 -4.54 -9.79
N VAL A 134 -17.05 -4.27 -10.63
CA VAL A 134 -16.93 -3.25 -11.69
C VAL A 134 -17.81 -2.06 -11.33
N ILE A 135 -17.15 -0.93 -11.05
CA ILE A 135 -17.79 0.32 -10.65
C ILE A 135 -17.39 1.43 -11.62
N SER A 136 -18.04 2.58 -11.53
CA SER A 136 -17.60 3.79 -12.21
C SER A 136 -16.53 4.56 -11.42
N ILE A 137 -15.77 5.41 -12.11
CA ILE A 137 -14.83 6.34 -11.46
C ILE A 137 -15.57 7.25 -10.46
N ALA A 138 -16.79 7.68 -10.77
CA ALA A 138 -17.62 8.47 -9.86
C ALA A 138 -17.96 7.70 -8.57
N GLU A 139 -18.31 6.42 -8.67
CA GLU A 139 -18.55 5.56 -7.51
C GLU A 139 -17.28 5.39 -6.67
N LEU A 140 -16.12 5.23 -7.31
CA LEU A 140 -14.84 5.16 -6.60
C LEU A 140 -14.54 6.45 -5.83
N GLN A 141 -14.77 7.60 -6.45
CA GLN A 141 -14.59 8.90 -5.81
C GLN A 141 -15.45 9.07 -4.55
N ILE A 142 -16.65 8.48 -4.53
CA ILE A 142 -17.56 8.53 -3.39
C ILE A 142 -17.05 7.63 -2.25
N ILE A 143 -16.60 6.41 -2.54
CA ILE A 143 -16.20 5.44 -1.50
C ILE A 143 -14.76 5.67 -0.99
N ALA A 144 -13.90 6.31 -1.78
CA ALA A 144 -12.49 6.55 -1.44
C ALA A 144 -12.06 7.99 -1.79
N PRO A 145 -12.60 9.04 -1.15
CA PRO A 145 -12.44 10.43 -1.61
C PRO A 145 -11.03 11.04 -1.41
N ALA A 146 -10.05 10.27 -0.91
CA ALA A 146 -8.72 10.75 -0.55
C ALA A 146 -7.85 11.13 -1.76
N LEU A 147 -8.19 10.67 -2.97
CA LEU A 147 -7.55 11.01 -4.23
C LEU A 147 -8.60 11.54 -5.20
N ASP A 148 -8.22 12.47 -6.07
CA ASP A 148 -8.95 12.70 -7.33
C ASP A 148 -8.70 11.51 -8.27
N TRP A 149 -9.56 10.50 -8.19
CA TRP A 149 -9.42 9.27 -8.96
C TRP A 149 -9.54 9.50 -10.46
N ARG A 150 -10.35 10.48 -10.87
CA ARG A 150 -10.48 10.80 -12.28
C ARG A 150 -9.16 11.37 -12.81
N LEU A 151 -8.57 12.33 -12.10
CA LEU A 151 -7.27 12.89 -12.45
C LEU A 151 -6.19 11.81 -12.42
N PHE A 152 -6.11 11.03 -11.34
CA PHE A 152 -5.12 9.98 -11.16
C PHE A 152 -5.19 8.95 -12.29
N VAL A 153 -6.35 8.34 -12.52
CA VAL A 153 -6.50 7.27 -13.50
C VAL A 153 -6.33 7.80 -14.93
N SER A 154 -6.84 8.99 -15.24
CA SER A 154 -6.63 9.63 -16.56
C SER A 154 -5.14 9.83 -16.85
N THR A 155 -4.40 10.30 -15.84
CA THR A 155 -2.96 10.53 -15.97
C THR A 155 -2.20 9.22 -16.08
N LEU A 156 -2.60 8.19 -15.32
CA LEU A 156 -1.98 6.86 -15.36
C LEU A 156 -2.06 6.23 -16.76
N VAL A 157 -3.20 6.37 -17.46
CA VAL A 157 -3.38 5.81 -18.81
C VAL A 157 -3.00 6.77 -19.94
N GLY A 158 -2.79 8.06 -19.63
CA GLY A 158 -2.49 9.08 -20.63
C GLY A 158 -3.69 9.53 -21.47
N GLU A 159 -4.92 9.29 -21.01
CA GLU A 159 -6.17 9.63 -21.70
C GLU A 159 -7.15 10.32 -20.75
N GLN A 160 -7.96 11.26 -21.27
CA GLN A 160 -8.95 11.95 -20.46
C GLN A 160 -10.18 11.05 -20.24
N LEU A 161 -10.31 10.47 -19.05
CA LEU A 161 -11.45 9.61 -18.71
C LEU A 161 -12.65 10.41 -18.20
N HIS A 162 -13.84 9.86 -18.42
CA HIS A 162 -15.10 10.39 -17.92
C HIS A 162 -15.50 9.75 -16.60
N ALA A 163 -16.32 10.45 -15.80
CA ALA A 163 -16.72 9.98 -14.47
C ALA A 163 -17.53 8.66 -14.50
N ASN A 164 -18.19 8.37 -15.62
CA ASN A 164 -18.98 7.15 -15.84
C ASN A 164 -18.14 5.96 -16.37
N GLU A 165 -16.86 6.18 -16.69
CA GLU A 165 -15.97 5.10 -17.13
C GLU A 165 -15.88 4.00 -16.10
N LYS A 166 -15.84 2.76 -16.59
CA LYS A 166 -15.82 1.57 -15.74
C LYS A 166 -14.40 1.17 -15.39
N ILE A 167 -14.22 0.85 -14.12
CA ILE A 167 -12.99 0.32 -13.56
C ILE A 167 -13.32 -0.91 -12.72
N ALA A 168 -12.33 -1.76 -12.50
CA ALA A 168 -12.46 -2.93 -11.65
C ALA A 168 -11.77 -2.68 -10.30
N LEU A 169 -12.40 -3.13 -9.22
CA LEU A 169 -11.79 -3.24 -7.91
C LEU A 169 -11.57 -4.72 -7.60
N LYS A 170 -10.34 -5.05 -7.20
CA LYS A 170 -9.95 -6.39 -6.75
C LYS A 170 -9.50 -6.34 -5.30
N THR A 171 -10.22 -7.08 -4.48
CA THR A 171 -9.94 -7.24 -3.05
C THR A 171 -9.95 -8.73 -2.73
N GLY A 172 -9.25 -9.14 -1.69
CA GLY A 172 -9.50 -10.42 -1.01
C GLY A 172 -10.90 -10.46 -0.36
N ARG A 173 -11.27 -11.61 0.19
CA ARG A 173 -12.50 -11.76 1.00
C ARG A 173 -12.16 -11.93 2.49
N GLU A 174 -13.06 -11.51 3.37
CA GLU A 174 -13.01 -11.73 4.82
C GLU A 174 -13.03 -13.22 5.21
#